data_AF-A0A9D2NHR4-F1
#
_entry.id   AF-A0A9D2NHR4-F1
#
_cell.length_a   1.000
_cell.length_b   1.000
_cell.length_c   1.000
_cell.angle_alpha   90.00
_cell.angle_beta   90.00
_cell.angle_gamma   90.00
#
_symmetry.space_group_name_H-M   'P 1'
#
loop_
_entity.id
_entity.type
_entity.pdbx_description
1 polymer ?
#
loop_
_entity_poly.entity_id
_entity_poly.type
_entity_poly.pdbx_seq_one_letter_code
_entity_poly.pdbx_strand_id
1 'polypeptide(L)'
;VEEIGWIWTTEIWEDVTLAGNLLRKANARLSELVKGVTSMELTIVDESDTGADIGDIRARMYVRCISKPHGIDGTYLCLSRTRDYLDPSGNTITIGAAGVRLTSESAKQDQNITSIEDDLLGQTSKIEVITGKVDQINAQKMYRTELVVDGVNIFRDKGQRSILRCRVYSWDKEITDTLPASSFVWHRNSGREDLDADWDSSHIGMKSITVTTEDVTDNASFYCEITI
;
A
#
# COMPACT_ATOMS: atom_id res chain seq x y z
N VAL A 1 -19.68 -34.15 9.62
CA VAL A 1 -19.10 -35.52 9.66
C VAL A 1 -20.19 -36.57 9.84
N GLU A 2 -21.15 -36.41 10.76
CA GLU A 2 -22.19 -37.43 11.02
C GLU A 2 -23.04 -37.85 9.80
N GLU A 3 -23.33 -36.95 8.85
CA GLU A 3 -24.19 -37.30 7.70
C GLU A 3 -23.44 -37.71 6.41
N ILE A 4 -22.28 -37.09 6.13
CA ILE A 4 -21.56 -37.25 4.84
C ILE A 4 -20.07 -37.64 5.01
N GLY A 5 -19.65 -37.94 6.23
CA GLY A 5 -18.25 -38.26 6.53
C GLY A 5 -17.30 -37.07 6.34
N TRP A 6 -16.03 -37.39 6.11
CA TRP A 6 -15.00 -36.44 5.71
C TRP A 6 -14.82 -36.53 4.20
N ILE A 7 -14.92 -35.39 3.52
CA ILE A 7 -14.63 -35.27 2.10
C ILE A 7 -13.29 -34.57 1.99
N TRP A 8 -12.30 -35.24 1.38
CA TRP A 8 -10.97 -34.68 1.16
C TRP A 8 -10.50 -34.98 -0.25
N THR A 9 -9.64 -34.09 -0.76
CA THR A 9 -8.94 -34.26 -2.02
C THR A 9 -7.48 -33.84 -1.82
N THR A 10 -6.57 -34.36 -2.65
CA THR A 10 -5.16 -33.97 -2.64
C THR A 10 -4.84 -33.22 -3.92
N GLU A 11 -4.32 -32.01 -3.79
CA GLU A 11 -3.82 -31.20 -4.92
C GLU A 11 -2.32 -30.92 -4.67
N ILE A 12 -1.52 -30.97 -5.74
CA ILE A 12 -0.07 -30.76 -5.70
C ILE A 12 0.23 -29.45 -6.45
N TRP A 13 1.00 -28.56 -5.84
CA TRP A 13 1.44 -27.30 -6.45
C TRP A 13 2.96 -27.23 -6.49
N GLU A 14 3.56 -27.67 -7.61
CA GLU A 14 5.03 -27.78 -7.76
C GLU A 14 5.75 -26.42 -7.73
N ASP A 15 5.08 -25.35 -8.16
CA ASP A 15 5.66 -23.99 -8.23
C ASP A 15 5.62 -23.22 -6.90
N VAL A 16 5.10 -23.83 -5.83
CA VAL A 16 4.93 -23.17 -4.52
C VAL A 16 5.97 -23.67 -3.54
N THR A 17 7.07 -22.93 -3.41
CA THR A 17 8.22 -23.30 -2.56
C THR A 17 8.13 -22.78 -1.13
N LEU A 18 7.24 -21.82 -0.85
CA LEU A 18 7.06 -21.21 0.49
C LEU A 18 5.78 -21.72 1.17
N ALA A 19 5.90 -22.20 2.41
CA ALA A 19 4.79 -22.77 3.18
C ALA A 19 3.62 -21.79 3.41
N GLY A 20 3.90 -20.49 3.59
CA GLY A 20 2.86 -19.47 3.73
C GLY A 20 1.99 -19.32 2.48
N ASN A 21 2.61 -19.39 1.30
CA ASN A 21 1.90 -19.32 0.01
C ASN A 21 1.04 -20.57 -0.22
N LEU A 22 1.53 -21.73 0.21
CA LEU A 22 0.80 -23.00 0.14
C LEU A 22 -0.50 -22.95 0.95
N LEU A 23 -0.43 -22.51 2.20
CA LEU A 23 -1.61 -22.40 3.07
C LEU A 23 -2.64 -21.41 2.51
N ARG A 24 -2.18 -20.29 1.96
CA ARG A 24 -3.05 -19.27 1.34
C ARG A 24 -3.80 -19.84 0.13
N LYS A 25 -3.09 -20.49 -0.79
CA LYS A 25 -3.70 -21.14 -1.95
C LYS A 25 -4.66 -22.27 -1.55
N ALA A 26 -4.27 -23.09 -0.58
CA ALA A 26 -5.12 -24.18 -0.07
C ALA A 26 -6.44 -23.66 0.54
N ASN A 27 -6.40 -22.57 1.32
CA ASN A 27 -7.61 -21.98 1.90
C ASN A 27 -8.53 -21.35 0.85
N ALA A 28 -7.95 -20.66 -0.15
CA ALA A 28 -8.73 -20.12 -1.27
C ALA A 28 -9.42 -21.23 -2.05
N ARG A 29 -8.66 -22.30 -2.37
CA ARG A 29 -9.18 -23.49 -3.06
C ARG A 29 -10.26 -24.20 -2.25
N LEU A 30 -10.08 -24.34 -0.94
CA LEU A 30 -11.09 -24.92 -0.06
C LEU A 30 -12.39 -24.09 -0.06
N SER A 31 -12.29 -22.76 -0.07
CA SER A 31 -13.46 -21.87 -0.15
C SER A 31 -14.25 -22.05 -1.46
N GLU A 32 -13.58 -22.30 -2.58
CA GLU A 32 -14.24 -22.66 -3.84
C GLU A 32 -14.94 -24.02 -3.75
N LEU A 33 -14.25 -25.03 -3.24
CA LEU A 33 -14.79 -26.39 -3.11
C LEU A 33 -16.00 -26.42 -2.17
N VAL A 34 -15.98 -25.62 -1.09
CA VAL A 34 -17.06 -25.51 -0.10
C VAL A 34 -18.30 -24.82 -0.68
N LYS A 35 -18.15 -23.91 -1.65
CA LYS A 35 -19.29 -23.25 -2.33
C LYS A 35 -20.14 -24.21 -3.18
N GLY A 36 -19.67 -25.44 -3.35
CA GLY A 36 -20.51 -26.53 -3.82
C GLY A 36 -20.64 -26.60 -5.34
N VAL A 37 -20.96 -27.81 -5.77
CA VAL A 37 -20.94 -28.32 -7.14
C VAL A 37 -21.96 -27.57 -8.02
N THR A 38 -21.48 -26.87 -9.05
CA THR A 38 -22.33 -26.14 -10.02
C THR A 38 -23.10 -27.06 -10.98
N SER A 39 -22.73 -28.36 -11.04
CA SER A 39 -23.34 -29.37 -11.91
C SER A 39 -23.45 -30.72 -11.21
N MET A 40 -24.67 -31.21 -10.99
CA MET A 40 -24.89 -32.50 -10.33
C MET A 40 -25.29 -33.56 -11.36
N GLU A 41 -24.55 -34.66 -11.42
CA GLU A 41 -24.99 -35.83 -12.18
C GLU A 41 -25.86 -36.69 -11.28
N LEU A 42 -27.10 -36.93 -11.70
CA LEU A 42 -28.06 -37.74 -10.95
C LEU A 42 -28.30 -39.04 -11.73
N THR A 43 -27.90 -40.15 -11.13
CA THR A 43 -28.31 -41.47 -11.62
C THR A 43 -29.78 -41.66 -11.27
N ILE A 44 -30.62 -41.92 -12.27
CA ILE A 44 -32.04 -42.22 -12.05
C ILE A 44 -32.22 -43.70 -12.30
N VAL A 45 -32.64 -44.40 -11.25
CA VAL A 45 -33.13 -45.77 -11.40
C VAL A 45 -34.51 -45.69 -12.05
N ASP A 46 -34.71 -46.50 -13.11
CA ASP A 46 -35.90 -46.53 -13.96
C ASP A 46 -37.22 -46.33 -13.20
N GLU A 47 -38.01 -45.35 -13.66
CA GLU A 47 -39.35 -45.00 -13.16
C GLU A 47 -40.33 -46.18 -13.25
N SER A 48 -40.07 -47.19 -14.08
CA SER A 48 -40.96 -48.33 -14.27
C SER A 48 -41.13 -49.23 -13.03
N ASP A 49 -40.16 -49.28 -12.11
CA ASP A 49 -40.18 -50.20 -10.96
C ASP A 49 -40.72 -49.56 -9.67
N THR A 50 -40.93 -48.24 -9.66
CA THR A 50 -41.37 -47.50 -8.46
C THR A 50 -42.90 -47.36 -8.34
N GLY A 51 -43.66 -47.81 -9.35
CA GLY A 51 -45.12 -47.73 -9.38
C GLY A 51 -45.71 -46.31 -9.36
N ALA A 52 -44.85 -45.29 -9.43
CA ALA A 52 -45.24 -43.90 -9.48
C ALA A 52 -45.42 -43.47 -10.94
N ASP A 53 -46.56 -42.86 -11.25
CA ASP A 53 -46.82 -42.22 -12.55
C ASP A 53 -46.02 -40.92 -12.64
N ILE A 54 -44.71 -41.05 -12.90
CA ILE A 54 -43.81 -39.93 -13.10
C ILE A 54 -43.63 -39.77 -14.61
N GLY A 55 -43.92 -38.58 -15.13
CA GLY A 55 -43.85 -38.29 -16.55
C GLY A 55 -42.42 -38.22 -17.08
N ASP A 56 -42.22 -38.76 -18.28
CA ASP A 56 -40.98 -38.72 -19.07
C ASP A 56 -40.13 -37.44 -18.87
N ILE A 57 -38.98 -37.56 -18.19
CA ILE A 57 -38.03 -36.43 -18.06
C ILE A 57 -37.29 -36.21 -19.38
N ARG A 58 -37.44 -35.02 -19.96
CA ARG A 58 -36.79 -34.63 -21.24
C ARG A 58 -35.66 -33.62 -21.02
N ALA A 59 -34.68 -33.61 -21.92
CA ALA A 59 -33.69 -32.54 -21.97
C ALA A 59 -34.41 -31.17 -22.14
N ARG A 60 -33.89 -30.14 -21.49
CA ARG A 60 -34.50 -28.81 -21.28
C ARG A 60 -35.73 -28.75 -20.38
N MET A 61 -36.13 -29.86 -19.73
CA MET A 61 -37.15 -29.82 -18.69
C MET A 61 -36.53 -29.34 -17.37
N TYR A 62 -37.31 -28.59 -16.59
CA TYR A 62 -36.97 -28.23 -15.22
C TYR A 62 -37.43 -29.34 -14.28
N VAL A 63 -36.49 -29.90 -13.51
CA VAL A 63 -36.73 -31.00 -12.55
C VAL A 63 -36.48 -30.47 -11.14
N ARG A 64 -37.45 -30.67 -10.24
CA ARG A 64 -37.28 -30.37 -8.82
C ARG A 64 -36.40 -31.44 -8.19
N CYS A 65 -35.27 -31.04 -7.62
CA CYS A 65 -34.33 -31.91 -6.95
C CYS A 65 -34.37 -31.60 -5.45
N ILE A 66 -34.57 -32.63 -4.63
CA ILE A 66 -34.58 -32.54 -3.18
C ILE A 66 -33.56 -33.54 -2.63
N SER A 67 -32.51 -33.05 -1.99
CA SER A 67 -31.56 -33.86 -1.23
C SER A 67 -31.29 -33.20 0.12
N LYS A 68 -32.00 -33.68 1.15
CA LYS A 68 -31.82 -33.25 2.54
C LYS A 68 -30.37 -33.36 3.05
N PRO A 69 -29.62 -34.45 2.81
CA PRO A 69 -28.22 -34.54 3.29
C PRO A 69 -27.26 -33.59 2.56
N HIS A 70 -27.67 -33.00 1.44
CA HIS A 70 -26.88 -32.04 0.69
C HIS A 70 -27.45 -30.61 0.78
N GLY A 71 -28.52 -30.40 1.56
CA GLY A 71 -29.20 -29.10 1.65
C GLY A 71 -29.82 -28.62 0.34
N ILE A 72 -30.11 -29.53 -0.59
CA ILE A 72 -30.63 -29.21 -1.91
C ILE A 72 -32.17 -29.26 -1.86
N ASP A 73 -32.83 -28.15 -2.13
CA ASP A 73 -34.26 -28.08 -2.47
C ASP A 73 -34.43 -26.99 -3.53
N GLY A 74 -34.39 -27.39 -4.79
CA GLY A 74 -34.34 -26.46 -5.91
C GLY A 74 -34.78 -27.07 -7.23
N THR A 75 -35.11 -26.21 -8.18
CA THR A 75 -35.52 -26.62 -9.53
C THR A 75 -34.39 -26.38 -10.51
N TYR A 76 -33.96 -27.41 -11.21
CA TYR A 76 -32.77 -27.39 -12.05
C TYR A 76 -33.08 -27.88 -13.46
N LEU A 77 -32.35 -27.34 -14.44
CA LEU A 77 -32.51 -27.71 -15.84
C LEU A 77 -31.84 -29.07 -16.13
N CYS A 78 -32.57 -29.99 -16.74
CA CYS A 78 -32.02 -31.23 -17.29
C CYS A 78 -31.29 -30.93 -18.61
N LEU A 79 -30.00 -31.25 -18.67
CA LEU A 79 -29.16 -30.93 -19.83
C LEU A 79 -29.03 -32.09 -20.81
N SER A 80 -28.84 -33.29 -20.29
CA SER A 80 -28.66 -34.51 -21.08
C SER A 80 -29.23 -35.71 -20.34
N ARG A 81 -29.53 -36.76 -21.12
CA ARG A 81 -30.01 -38.04 -20.62
C ARG A 81 -29.30 -39.15 -21.37
N THR A 82 -28.81 -40.13 -20.63
CA THR A 82 -28.31 -41.39 -21.18
C THR A 82 -29.41 -42.44 -20.96
N ARG A 83 -29.81 -43.12 -22.05
CA ARG A 83 -30.73 -44.26 -21.98
C ARG A 83 -29.96 -45.51 -22.37
N ASP A 84 -29.76 -46.41 -21.43
CA ASP A 84 -29.33 -47.78 -21.69
C ASP A 84 -30.58 -48.68 -21.75
N TYR A 85 -30.80 -49.29 -22.91
CA TYR A 85 -31.96 -50.17 -23.15
C TYR A 85 -31.71 -51.61 -22.72
N LEU A 86 -30.46 -51.97 -22.41
CA LEU A 86 -30.06 -53.30 -21.98
C LEU A 86 -29.94 -53.38 -20.45
N ASP A 87 -29.61 -52.26 -19.80
CA ASP A 87 -29.60 -52.12 -18.34
C ASP A 87 -30.39 -50.88 -17.89
N PRO A 88 -31.66 -51.06 -17.50
CA PRO A 88 -32.52 -49.96 -17.04
C PRO A 88 -31.96 -49.21 -15.82
N SER A 89 -31.08 -49.86 -15.03
CA SER A 89 -30.45 -49.25 -13.85
C SER A 89 -29.31 -48.28 -14.21
N GLY A 90 -28.79 -48.36 -15.44
CA GLY A 90 -27.72 -47.50 -15.97
C GLY A 90 -28.21 -46.17 -16.54
N ASN A 91 -29.52 -45.89 -16.49
CA ASN A 91 -30.07 -44.63 -16.97
C ASN A 91 -29.60 -43.45 -16.09
N THR A 92 -29.06 -42.41 -16.72
CA THR A 92 -28.61 -41.21 -16.01
C THR A 92 -29.23 -39.96 -16.61
N ILE A 93 -29.53 -38.98 -15.76
CA ILE A 93 -29.80 -37.62 -16.22
C ILE A 93 -28.80 -36.65 -15.60
N THR A 94 -28.32 -35.73 -16.43
CA THR A 94 -27.42 -34.68 -15.98
C THR A 94 -28.24 -33.43 -15.72
N ILE A 95 -28.23 -32.95 -14.48
CA ILE A 95 -29.03 -31.80 -14.06
C ILE A 95 -28.12 -30.70 -13.50
N GLY A 96 -28.44 -29.45 -13.79
CA GLY A 96 -27.71 -28.29 -13.26
C GLY A 96 -26.92 -27.55 -14.33
N ALA A 97 -26.11 -26.59 -13.92
CA ALA A 97 -25.42 -25.71 -14.85
C ALA A 97 -24.13 -26.35 -15.36
N ALA A 98 -24.19 -27.20 -16.39
CA ALA A 98 -22.99 -27.56 -17.16
C ALA A 98 -22.36 -26.35 -17.89
N GLY A 99 -22.98 -25.16 -17.80
CA GLY A 99 -22.44 -23.91 -18.32
C GLY A 99 -21.44 -23.20 -17.41
N VAL A 100 -21.24 -23.65 -16.15
CA VAL A 100 -20.13 -23.17 -15.31
C VAL A 100 -19.13 -24.31 -15.09
N ARG A 101 -18.83 -25.05 -16.16
CA ARG A 101 -17.51 -25.68 -16.24
C ARG A 101 -16.53 -24.53 -16.28
N LEU A 102 -15.74 -24.38 -15.21
CA LEU A 102 -14.53 -23.57 -15.10
C LEU A 102 -14.04 -23.17 -16.50
N THR A 103 -14.51 -22.03 -17.03
CA THR A 103 -14.05 -21.60 -18.34
C THR A 103 -12.59 -21.23 -18.14
N SER A 104 -11.75 -21.49 -19.12
CA SER A 104 -10.35 -21.06 -19.09
C SER A 104 -10.19 -19.56 -18.82
N GLU A 105 -11.26 -18.76 -18.93
CA GLU A 105 -11.35 -17.38 -18.45
C GLU A 105 -11.26 -17.24 -16.93
N SER A 106 -11.86 -18.10 -16.11
CA SER A 106 -11.70 -18.05 -14.65
C SER A 106 -10.28 -18.42 -14.23
N ALA A 107 -9.68 -19.45 -14.84
CA ALA A 107 -8.29 -19.82 -14.58
C ALA A 107 -7.30 -18.73 -15.05
N LYS A 108 -7.58 -18.05 -16.17
CA LYS A 108 -6.83 -16.86 -16.60
C LYS A 108 -7.04 -15.68 -15.65
N GLN A 109 -8.24 -15.52 -15.10
CA GLN A 109 -8.53 -14.46 -14.15
C GLN A 109 -7.74 -14.66 -12.85
N ASP A 110 -7.60 -15.88 -12.35
CA ASP A 110 -6.77 -16.18 -11.17
C ASP A 110 -5.27 -16.00 -11.45
N GLN A 111 -4.80 -16.33 -12.65
CA GLN A 111 -3.41 -16.04 -13.07
C GLN A 111 -3.17 -14.53 -13.14
N ASN A 112 -4.12 -13.76 -13.67
CA ASN A 112 -4.04 -12.31 -13.72
C ASN A 112 -4.06 -11.70 -12.32
N ILE A 113 -4.88 -12.22 -11.41
CA ILE A 113 -4.90 -11.79 -10.00
C ILE A 113 -3.57 -12.08 -9.32
N THR A 114 -2.99 -13.27 -9.53
CA THR A 114 -1.67 -13.63 -8.96
C THR A 114 -0.57 -12.70 -9.47
N SER A 115 -0.59 -12.37 -10.75
CA SER A 115 0.37 -11.45 -11.37
C SER A 115 0.23 -10.03 -10.80
N ILE A 116 -1.01 -9.58 -10.59
CA ILE A 116 -1.30 -8.28 -9.97
C ILE A 116 -0.88 -8.25 -8.49
N GLU A 117 -1.05 -9.34 -7.75
CA GLU A 117 -0.58 -9.46 -6.36
C GLU A 117 0.94 -9.33 -6.27
N ASP A 118 1.69 -10.02 -7.15
CA ASP A 118 3.15 -9.94 -7.19
C ASP A 118 3.63 -8.54 -7.58
N ASP A 119 2.97 -7.88 -8.54
CA ASP A 119 3.25 -6.49 -8.91
C ASP A 119 2.95 -5.52 -7.76
N LEU A 120 1.85 -5.71 -7.02
CA LEU A 120 1.49 -4.91 -5.85
C LEU A 120 2.50 -5.06 -4.70
N LEU A 121 2.96 -6.28 -4.42
CA LEU A 121 4.01 -6.53 -3.43
C LEU A 121 5.34 -5.89 -3.87
N GLY A 122 5.68 -5.99 -5.16
CA GLY A 122 6.84 -5.32 -5.74
C GLY A 122 6.75 -3.79 -5.67
N GLN A 123 5.56 -3.20 -5.81
CA GLN A 123 5.36 -1.77 -5.63
C GLN A 123 5.43 -1.35 -4.15
N THR A 124 4.88 -2.15 -3.24
CA THR A 124 4.91 -1.85 -1.80
C THR A 124 6.34 -1.77 -1.27
N SER A 125 7.21 -2.71 -1.66
CA SER A 125 8.63 -2.67 -1.31
C SER A 125 9.37 -1.45 -1.89
N LYS A 126 9.06 -1.05 -3.13
CA LYS A 126 9.61 0.20 -3.72
C LYS A 126 9.14 1.43 -2.96
N ILE A 127 7.88 1.46 -2.52
CA ILE A 127 7.32 2.56 -1.73
C ILE A 127 8.04 2.65 -0.39
N GLU A 128 8.24 1.53 0.32
CA GLU A 128 8.99 1.50 1.58
C GLU A 128 10.42 2.03 1.45
N VAL A 129 11.11 1.70 0.35
CA VAL A 129 12.45 2.24 0.05
C VAL A 129 12.39 3.74 -0.21
N ILE A 130 11.35 4.24 -0.90
CA ILE A 130 11.17 5.67 -1.18
C ILE A 130 10.86 6.43 0.12
N THR A 131 9.95 5.94 0.96
CA THR A 131 9.67 6.58 2.26
C THR A 131 10.90 6.65 3.13
N GLY A 132 11.69 5.57 3.22
CA GLY A 132 12.96 5.60 3.96
C GLY A 132 13.96 6.64 3.42
N LYS A 133 14.04 6.80 2.09
CA LYS A 133 14.87 7.86 1.47
C LYS A 133 14.33 9.26 1.74
N VAL A 134 13.02 9.45 1.74
CA VAL A 134 12.38 10.73 2.07
C VAL A 134 12.64 11.10 3.54
N ASP A 135 12.58 10.14 4.45
CA ASP A 135 12.92 10.36 5.85
C ASP A 135 14.39 10.74 6.04
N GLN A 136 15.29 10.11 5.30
CA GLN A 136 16.71 10.51 5.27
C GLN A 136 16.92 11.92 4.73
N ILE A 137 16.20 12.31 3.67
CA ILE A 137 16.25 13.67 3.11
C ILE A 137 15.69 14.69 4.10
N ASN A 138 14.58 14.38 4.77
CA ASN A 138 14.03 15.24 5.82
C ASN A 138 14.94 15.34 7.05
N ALA A 139 15.67 14.27 7.38
CA ALA A 139 16.67 14.27 8.45
C ALA A 139 17.93 15.05 8.08
N GLN A 140 18.32 15.06 6.81
CA GLN A 140 19.31 15.99 6.24
C GLN A 140 18.70 17.39 6.13
N LYS A 141 18.43 18.02 7.29
CA LYS A 141 17.92 19.38 7.36
C LYS A 141 18.91 20.32 6.66
N MET A 142 18.55 20.78 5.46
CA MET A 142 19.29 21.83 4.78
C MET A 142 18.90 23.17 5.40
N TYR A 143 19.84 23.81 6.07
CA TYR A 143 19.69 25.14 6.62
C TYR A 143 20.35 26.17 5.72
N ARG A 144 19.63 27.25 5.40
CA ARG A 144 20.15 28.40 4.66
C ARG A 144 20.00 29.64 5.52
N THR A 145 21.08 30.38 5.71
CA THR A 145 21.07 31.66 6.41
C THR A 145 21.10 32.81 5.40
N GLU A 146 20.28 33.82 5.63
CA GLU A 146 20.22 35.03 4.81
C GLU A 146 20.42 36.25 5.71
N LEU A 147 21.39 37.09 5.35
CA LEU A 147 21.70 38.30 6.08
C LEU A 147 20.90 39.46 5.48
N VAL A 148 20.01 40.05 6.28
CA VAL A 148 19.19 41.21 5.89
C VAL A 148 19.72 42.44 6.60
N VAL A 149 20.09 43.45 5.83
CA VAL A 149 20.52 44.76 6.35
C VAL A 149 19.38 45.76 6.24
N ASP A 150 19.04 46.37 7.36
CA ASP A 150 18.03 47.42 7.47
C ASP A 150 18.75 48.74 7.82
N GLY A 151 19.04 49.53 6.79
CA GLY A 151 19.81 50.77 6.90
C GLY A 151 20.76 50.98 5.72
N VAL A 152 21.89 51.62 6.00
CA VAL A 152 22.93 51.90 5.00
C VAL A 152 24.00 50.79 4.99
N ASN A 153 24.38 50.32 3.81
CA ASN A 153 25.50 49.37 3.66
C ASN A 153 26.87 50.07 3.66
N ILE A 154 26.89 51.38 3.42
CA ILE A 154 28.12 52.19 3.38
C ILE A 154 27.92 53.37 4.33
N PHE A 155 28.67 53.35 5.42
CA PHE A 155 28.71 54.44 6.38
C PHE A 155 29.58 55.58 5.83
N ARG A 156 28.99 56.74 5.56
CA ARG A 156 29.68 57.93 5.04
C ARG A 156 29.76 59.07 6.05
N ASP A 157 28.74 59.19 6.90
CA ASP A 157 28.61 60.28 7.88
C ASP A 157 28.62 59.71 9.30
N LYS A 158 29.27 60.44 10.23
CA LYS A 158 29.27 60.07 11.65
C LYS A 158 27.85 60.06 12.22
N GLY A 159 27.49 58.98 12.92
CA GLY A 159 26.16 58.79 13.51
C GLY A 159 25.17 57.97 12.67
N GLN A 160 25.58 57.49 11.50
CA GLN A 160 24.81 56.49 10.76
C GLN A 160 24.83 55.14 11.49
N ARG A 161 23.68 54.45 11.48
CA ARG A 161 23.49 53.13 12.08
C ARG A 161 22.70 52.23 11.13
N SER A 162 23.00 50.94 11.16
CA SER A 162 22.29 49.91 10.39
C SER A 162 22.01 48.73 11.28
N ILE A 163 20.86 48.09 11.09
CA ILE A 163 20.46 46.91 11.84
C ILE A 163 20.67 45.69 10.95
N LEU A 164 21.54 44.79 11.36
CA LEU A 164 21.68 43.49 10.68
C LEU A 164 20.78 42.47 11.36
N ARG A 165 20.07 41.68 10.55
CA ARG A 165 19.21 40.58 10.98
C ARG A 165 19.60 39.31 10.24
N CYS A 166 19.72 38.20 10.95
CA CYS A 166 19.93 36.90 10.34
C CYS A 166 18.60 36.16 10.23
N ARG A 167 18.21 35.79 9.00
CA ARG A 167 17.05 34.93 8.74
C ARG A 167 17.51 33.51 8.46
N VAL A 168 16.80 32.56 9.02
CA VAL A 168 17.14 31.14 8.91
C VAL A 168 16.01 30.41 8.21
N TYR A 169 16.35 29.75 7.12
CA TYR A 169 15.44 28.95 6.35
C TYR A 169 15.80 27.48 6.51
N SER A 170 14.79 26.65 6.76
CA SER A 170 14.88 25.21 6.57
C SER A 170 14.02 24.90 5.36
N TRP A 171 14.65 24.43 4.28
CA TRP A 171 14.01 24.35 2.97
C TRP A 171 13.45 25.72 2.56
N ASP A 172 12.16 25.79 2.19
CA ASP A 172 11.47 27.02 1.80
C ASP A 172 10.75 27.72 2.96
N LYS A 173 10.92 27.23 4.20
CA LYS A 173 10.24 27.77 5.38
C LYS A 173 11.19 28.56 6.25
N GLU A 174 10.81 29.79 6.56
CA GLU A 174 11.51 30.61 7.55
C GLU A 174 11.27 30.03 8.96
N ILE A 175 12.36 29.72 9.66
CA ILE A 175 12.39 29.16 11.01
C ILE A 175 13.10 30.08 12.02
N THR A 176 13.43 31.31 11.62
CA THR A 176 14.13 32.32 12.43
C THR A 176 13.53 32.48 13.83
N ASP A 177 12.20 32.51 13.94
CA ASP A 177 11.51 32.69 15.22
C ASP A 177 11.49 31.43 16.09
N THR A 178 11.63 30.26 15.48
CA THR A 178 11.63 28.97 16.20
C THR A 178 12.98 28.64 16.83
N LEU A 179 14.07 29.25 16.34
CA LEU A 179 15.39 29.09 16.92
C LEU A 179 15.58 30.02 18.12
N PRO A 180 16.21 29.54 19.22
CA PRO A 180 16.51 30.38 20.37
C PRO A 180 17.53 31.44 19.97
N ALA A 181 17.46 32.61 20.61
CA ALA A 181 18.40 33.69 20.33
C ALA A 181 19.85 33.26 20.57
N SER A 182 20.09 32.35 21.53
CA SER A 182 21.39 31.72 21.84
C SER A 182 22.05 30.99 20.67
N SER A 183 21.29 30.57 19.64
CA SER A 183 21.84 29.90 18.47
C SER A 183 22.50 30.86 17.47
N PHE A 184 22.32 32.18 17.62
CA PHE A 184 22.85 33.18 16.72
C PHE A 184 24.17 33.72 17.27
N VAL A 185 25.25 33.47 16.54
CA VAL A 185 26.59 33.95 16.85
C VAL A 185 27.01 34.95 15.78
N TRP A 186 27.23 36.19 16.16
CA TRP A 186 27.68 37.22 15.22
C TRP A 186 29.20 37.33 15.26
N HIS A 187 29.76 37.47 14.07
CA HIS A 187 31.19 37.64 13.87
C HIS A 187 31.46 38.94 13.13
N ARG A 188 32.48 39.67 13.60
CA ARG A 188 33.04 40.83 12.90
C ARG A 188 34.44 40.49 12.42
N ASN A 189 34.73 40.86 11.17
CA ASN A 189 36.07 40.82 10.62
C ASN A 189 36.45 42.22 10.14
N SER A 190 37.21 42.94 10.97
CA SER A 190 37.72 44.29 10.70
C SER A 190 39.22 44.30 10.34
N GLY A 191 39.85 43.12 10.30
CA GLY A 191 41.29 42.95 10.12
C GLY A 191 42.11 43.12 11.41
N ARG A 192 41.45 43.20 12.58
CA ARG A 192 42.09 43.26 13.91
C ARG A 192 41.52 42.18 14.82
N GLU A 193 42.21 41.05 14.87
CA GLU A 193 41.76 39.84 15.59
C GLU A 193 41.40 40.08 17.05
N ASP A 194 42.19 40.86 17.80
CA ASP A 194 41.93 41.11 19.22
C ASP A 194 40.62 41.87 19.46
N LEU A 195 40.34 42.91 18.66
CA LEU A 195 39.12 43.70 18.78
C LEU A 195 37.90 42.96 18.24
N ASP A 196 38.11 42.13 17.23
CA ASP A 196 37.08 41.27 16.64
C ASP A 196 36.65 40.19 17.64
N ALA A 197 37.59 39.54 18.34
CA ALA A 197 37.29 38.56 19.38
C ALA A 197 36.50 39.17 20.56
N ASP A 198 36.87 40.37 21.01
CA ASP A 198 36.13 41.11 22.05
C ASP A 198 34.70 41.44 21.61
N TRP A 199 34.53 41.84 20.35
CA TRP A 199 33.23 42.15 19.78
C TRP A 199 32.37 40.88 19.64
N ASP A 200 32.93 39.81 19.09
CA ASP A 200 32.26 38.51 18.89
C ASP A 200 31.74 37.97 20.22
N SER A 201 32.55 38.03 21.28
CA SER A 201 32.17 37.56 22.62
C SER A 201 30.96 38.30 23.20
N SER A 202 30.77 39.57 22.82
CA SER A 202 29.67 40.42 23.27
C SER A 202 28.42 40.29 22.41
N HIS A 203 28.52 39.68 21.22
CA HIS A 203 27.44 39.60 20.23
C HIS A 203 26.96 38.15 19.99
N ILE A 204 27.00 37.34 21.04
CA ILE A 204 26.44 36.00 21.07
C ILE A 204 25.02 36.06 21.62
N GLY A 205 24.11 35.31 21.01
CA GLY A 205 22.78 35.10 21.57
C GLY A 205 21.73 36.14 21.19
N MET A 206 21.92 36.84 20.05
CA MET A 206 21.04 37.90 19.60
C MET A 206 20.63 37.68 18.14
N LYS A 207 19.33 37.85 17.81
CA LYS A 207 18.81 37.66 16.45
C LYS A 207 19.10 38.85 15.51
N SER A 208 19.44 40.00 16.09
CA SER A 208 19.75 41.22 15.37
C SER A 208 20.77 42.04 16.13
N ILE A 209 21.65 42.72 15.39
CA ILE A 209 22.66 43.63 15.93
C ILE A 209 22.50 45.02 15.32
N THR A 210 22.89 46.05 16.06
CA THR A 210 22.99 47.41 15.53
C THR A 210 24.46 47.72 15.32
N VAL A 211 24.84 47.99 14.08
CA VAL A 211 26.20 48.39 13.69
C VAL A 211 26.21 49.88 13.42
N THR A 212 27.20 50.57 13.96
CA THR A 212 27.37 52.02 13.85
C THR A 212 28.67 52.37 13.13
N THR A 213 28.88 53.66 12.84
CA THR A 213 30.13 54.17 12.27
C THR A 213 31.36 53.92 13.15
N GLU A 214 31.19 53.63 14.44
CA GLU A 214 32.29 53.31 15.36
C GLU A 214 32.73 51.85 15.26
N ASP A 215 31.82 50.97 14.80
CA ASP A 215 32.07 49.54 14.62
C ASP A 215 32.76 49.22 13.27
N VAL A 216 32.83 50.20 12.37
CA VAL A 216 33.41 50.09 11.02
C VAL A 216 34.54 51.10 10.87
N THR A 217 35.77 50.68 11.17
CA THR A 217 36.94 51.56 11.10
C THR A 217 37.38 51.84 9.66
N ASP A 218 37.56 50.80 8.84
CA ASP A 218 37.94 50.90 7.42
C ASP A 218 37.04 49.99 6.57
N ASN A 219 37.37 48.71 6.52
CA ASN A 219 36.56 47.66 5.89
C ASN A 219 36.27 46.58 6.93
N ALA A 220 35.01 46.51 7.38
CA ALA A 220 34.56 45.50 8.32
C ALA A 220 33.47 44.65 7.67
N SER A 221 33.65 43.33 7.70
CA SER A 221 32.64 42.36 7.27
C SER A 221 31.94 41.76 8.47
N PHE A 222 30.62 41.71 8.44
CA PHE A 222 29.80 41.09 9.49
C PHE A 222 29.11 39.86 8.92
N TYR A 223 29.15 38.75 9.64
CA TYR A 223 28.40 37.56 9.30
C TYR A 223 27.80 36.94 10.55
N CYS A 224 26.74 36.15 10.38
CA CYS A 224 26.11 35.42 11.46
C CYS A 224 26.30 33.94 11.21
N GLU A 225 26.89 33.25 12.17
CA GLU A 225 26.93 31.79 12.25
C GLU A 225 25.76 31.30 13.10
N ILE A 226 25.24 30.12 12.76
CA ILE A 226 24.14 29.51 13.50
C ILE A 226 24.56 28.14 13.99
N THR A 227 24.52 27.99 15.31
CA THR A 227 24.81 26.72 16.00
C THR A 227 23.48 26.05 16.37
N ILE A 228 23.19 24.91 15.73
CA ILE A 228 21.94 24.12 15.88
C ILE A 228 22.28 22.72 16.41
#